data_AF-A0A453H0T0-F1
#
_entry.id   AF-A0A453H0T0-F1
#
_cell.length_a   1.000
_cell.length_b   1.000
_cell.length_c   1.000
_cell.angle_alpha   90.00
_cell.angle_beta   90.00
_cell.angle_gamma   90.00
#
_symmetry.space_group_name_H-M   'P 1'
#
loop_
_entity.id
_entity.type
_entity.pdbx_description
1 polymer ?
#
loop_
_entity_poly.entity_id
_entity_poly.type
_entity_poly.pdbx_seq_one_letter_code
_entity_poly.pdbx_strand_id
1 'polypeptide(L)'
;LWVHCVVLYIISGVACFLLYMEYKHIARLRLLHLVRTTTNRSQFTVLVRGIPKSTHESFNSAVESFFTSYHAPSYLSHQVVYKVGKLQKIVTGAKKVYRKFKHFKGTTVDQTCRSVTYRCCLCGVSSNSFQLLPTEEQEREKPCVKNSNLNLPAEECAAAFVFFKTRYAALIVSKILQTSNPMKWVTSLAPEPKDMYWSNLWLPYKQLWIRRIATLLGSIVFMFIFLVPVTFIQGLTQLEQLQQRLPFLKGLLK
;
A
#
# COMPACT_ATOMS: atom_id res chain seq x y z
N LEU A 1 35.83 -7.98 33.96
CA LEU A 1 34.54 -7.24 33.93
C LEU A 1 34.72 -5.80 33.41
N TRP A 2 35.51 -4.96 34.10
CA TRP A 2 35.76 -3.56 33.72
C TRP A 2 36.25 -3.36 32.29
N VAL A 3 37.19 -4.19 31.83
CA VAL A 3 37.70 -4.15 30.44
C VAL A 3 36.57 -4.40 29.43
N HIS A 4 35.68 -5.37 29.67
CA HIS A 4 34.54 -5.62 28.78
C HIS A 4 33.56 -4.46 28.77
N CYS A 5 33.29 -3.83 29.92
CA CYS A 5 32.45 -2.63 29.98
C CYS A 5 33.06 -1.49 29.17
N VAL A 6 34.37 -1.23 29.35
CA VAL A 6 35.10 -0.18 28.60
C VAL A 6 35.06 -0.46 27.09
N VAL A 7 35.31 -1.70 26.67
CA VAL A 7 35.23 -2.10 25.26
C VAL A 7 33.83 -1.90 24.69
N LEU A 8 32.77 -2.26 25.42
CA LEU A 8 31.39 -2.02 24.99
C LEU A 8 31.07 -0.53 24.83
N TYR A 9 31.56 0.33 25.73
CA TYR A 9 31.42 1.78 25.60
C TYR A 9 32.16 2.32 24.36
N ILE A 10 33.37 1.81 24.09
CA ILE A 10 34.13 2.19 22.90
C ILE A 10 33.37 1.78 21.63
N ILE A 11 32.91 0.52 21.54
CA ILE A 11 32.15 0.02 20.38
C ILE A 11 30.87 0.82 20.17
N SER A 12 30.10 1.06 21.24
CA SER A 12 28.86 1.85 21.17
C SER A 12 29.13 3.29 20.75
N GLY A 13 30.18 3.91 21.28
CA GLY A 13 30.61 5.26 20.90
C GLY A 13 30.99 5.35 19.43
N VAL A 14 31.78 4.40 18.92
CA VAL A 14 32.15 4.31 17.50
C VAL A 14 30.90 4.10 16.63
N ALA A 15 30.00 3.20 17.01
CA ALA A 15 28.76 2.96 16.27
C ALA A 15 27.87 4.21 16.23
N CYS A 16 27.69 4.90 17.36
CA CYS A 16 26.93 6.14 17.44
C CYS A 16 27.55 7.25 16.57
N PHE A 17 28.89 7.36 16.58
CA PHE A 17 29.62 8.31 15.74
C PHE A 17 29.42 8.03 14.24
N LEU A 18 29.56 6.77 13.80
CA LEU A 18 29.32 6.38 12.42
C LEU A 18 27.86 6.64 12.00
N LEU A 19 26.90 6.28 12.86
CA LEU A 19 25.48 6.54 12.62
C LEU A 19 25.19 8.04 12.51
N TYR A 20 25.83 8.87 13.32
CA TYR A 20 25.68 10.33 13.24
C TYR A 20 26.20 10.88 11.91
N MET A 21 27.37 10.42 11.47
CA MET A 21 27.96 10.82 10.19
C MET A 21 27.08 10.44 9.00
N GLU A 22 26.60 9.19 8.98
CA GLU A 22 25.68 8.71 7.94
C GLU A 22 24.33 9.45 7.98
N TYR A 23 23.77 9.67 9.17
CA TYR A 23 22.53 10.43 9.31
C TYR A 23 22.68 11.84 8.73
N LYS A 24 23.78 12.53 9.05
CA LYS A 24 24.07 13.86 8.52
C LYS A 24 24.24 13.85 6.99
N HIS A 25 24.89 12.81 6.45
CA HIS A 25 25.06 12.63 5.01
C HIS A 25 23.71 12.42 4.31
N ILE A 26 22.88 11.49 4.80
CA ILE A 26 21.54 11.20 4.26
C ILE A 26 20.63 12.44 4.35
N ALA A 27 20.66 13.16 5.46
CA ALA A 27 19.88 14.39 5.64
C ALA A 27 20.28 15.46 4.60
N ARG A 28 21.58 15.63 4.34
CA ARG A 28 22.07 16.54 3.29
C ARG A 28 21.64 16.11 1.90
N LEU A 29 21.75 14.82 1.57
CA LEU A 29 21.28 14.29 0.28
C LEU A 29 19.78 14.50 0.08
N ARG A 30 18.97 14.28 1.13
CA ARG A 30 17.52 14.55 1.09
C ARG A 30 17.20 16.01 0.86
N LEU A 31 17.92 16.93 1.52
CA LEU A 31 17.75 18.36 1.32
C LEU A 31 18.10 18.78 -0.12
N LEU A 32 19.24 18.32 -0.63
CA LEU A 32 19.65 18.58 -2.02
C LEU A 32 18.62 18.04 -3.03
N HIS A 33 18.08 16.83 -2.78
CA HIS A 33 17.04 16.27 -3.63
C HIS A 33 15.75 17.10 -3.57
N LEU A 34 15.34 17.58 -2.39
CA LEU A 34 14.15 18.42 -2.23
C LEU A 34 14.30 19.77 -2.95
N VAL A 35 15.47 20.41 -2.86
CA VAL A 35 15.76 21.67 -3.56
C VAL A 35 15.81 21.47 -5.08
N ARG A 36 16.37 20.35 -5.54
CA ARG A 36 16.50 20.04 -6.98
C ARG A 36 15.20 19.57 -7.62
N THR A 37 14.28 18.97 -6.87
CA THR A 37 12.98 18.53 -7.37
C THR A 37 12.01 19.72 -7.43
N THR A 38 12.09 20.47 -8.54
CA THR A 38 11.38 21.74 -8.68
C THR A 38 9.87 21.60 -8.86
N THR A 39 9.32 20.44 -9.25
CA THR A 39 7.89 20.38 -9.66
C THR A 39 7.20 19.05 -9.35
N ASN A 40 7.32 18.56 -8.11
CA ASN A 40 6.51 17.42 -7.67
C ASN A 40 5.10 17.88 -7.27
N ARG A 41 4.09 17.46 -8.04
CA ARG A 41 2.67 17.80 -7.80
C ARG A 41 2.16 17.37 -6.42
N SER A 42 2.75 16.30 -5.86
CA SER A 42 2.48 15.84 -4.50
C SER A 42 2.75 16.90 -3.44
N GLN A 43 3.69 17.83 -3.66
CA GLN A 43 4.03 18.89 -2.71
C GLN A 43 2.95 19.97 -2.57
N PHE A 44 2.02 20.05 -3.53
CA PHE A 44 0.90 21.00 -3.54
C PHE A 44 -0.43 20.35 -3.18
N THR A 45 -0.43 19.03 -2.98
CA THR A 45 -1.64 18.23 -2.82
C THR A 45 -1.68 17.64 -1.42
N VAL A 46 -2.80 17.84 -0.73
CA VAL A 46 -3.08 17.24 0.57
C VAL A 46 -4.17 16.20 0.40
N LEU A 47 -3.92 15.00 0.92
CA LEU A 47 -4.93 13.97 1.07
C LEU A 47 -5.71 14.23 2.37
N VAL A 48 -7.01 14.44 2.24
CA VAL A 48 -7.95 14.61 3.34
C VAL A 48 -8.76 13.32 3.50
N ARG A 49 -8.88 12.83 4.73
CA ARG A 49 -9.68 11.66 5.09
C ARG A 49 -10.58 11.96 6.30
N GLY A 50 -11.65 11.20 6.46
CA GLY A 50 -12.56 11.37 7.60
C GLY A 50 -13.42 12.62 7.49
N ILE A 51 -13.84 12.96 6.27
CA ILE A 51 -14.79 14.05 6.02
C ILE A 51 -16.13 13.66 6.70
N PRO A 52 -16.71 14.52 7.55
CA PRO A 52 -17.97 14.20 8.21
C PRO A 52 -19.09 14.06 7.18
N LYS A 53 -19.90 13.00 7.31
CA LYS A 53 -21.08 12.82 6.47
C LYS A 53 -22.21 13.68 7.03
N SER A 54 -22.62 14.68 6.26
CA SER A 54 -23.83 15.47 6.45
C SER A 54 -25.03 14.78 5.79
N THR A 55 -26.21 14.93 6.38
CA THR A 55 -27.46 14.36 5.83
C THR A 55 -27.95 15.12 4.59
N HIS A 56 -27.61 16.43 4.48
CA HIS A 56 -28.12 17.32 3.44
C HIS A 56 -27.06 17.79 2.43
N GLU A 57 -25.76 17.67 2.73
CA GLU A 57 -24.68 18.18 1.88
C GLU A 57 -23.82 17.05 1.32
N SER A 58 -23.38 17.21 0.06
CA SER A 58 -22.39 16.33 -0.59
C SER A 58 -21.00 16.47 0.04
N PHE A 59 -20.12 15.48 -0.14
CA PHE A 59 -18.75 15.63 0.34
C PHE A 59 -17.97 16.72 -0.40
N ASN A 60 -18.33 16.99 -1.66
CA ASN A 60 -17.74 18.06 -2.48
C ASN A 60 -18.01 19.43 -1.83
N SER A 61 -19.28 19.77 -1.61
CA SER A 61 -19.69 21.03 -0.96
C SER A 61 -19.11 21.18 0.45
N ALA A 62 -19.04 20.10 1.23
CA ALA A 62 -18.46 20.15 2.58
C ALA A 62 -16.94 20.48 2.56
N VAL A 63 -16.19 19.90 1.62
CA VAL A 63 -14.75 20.19 1.45
C VAL A 63 -14.55 21.62 0.95
N GLU A 64 -15.33 22.05 -0.04
CA GLU A 64 -15.27 23.42 -0.56
C GLU A 64 -15.57 24.45 0.52
N SER A 65 -16.65 24.29 1.28
CA SER A 65 -17.03 25.17 2.39
C SER A 65 -15.92 25.24 3.46
N PHE A 66 -15.39 24.09 3.87
CA PHE A 66 -14.35 24.03 4.90
C PHE A 66 -13.06 24.74 4.46
N PHE A 67 -12.51 24.40 3.29
CA PHE A 67 -11.22 24.97 2.87
C PHE A 67 -11.35 26.42 2.38
N THR A 68 -12.50 26.83 1.86
CA THR A 68 -12.77 28.24 1.55
C THR A 68 -12.86 29.05 2.83
N SER A 69 -13.51 28.55 3.88
CA SER A 69 -13.67 29.29 5.15
C SER A 69 -12.36 29.43 5.92
N TYR A 70 -11.58 28.35 6.04
CA TYR A 70 -10.38 28.33 6.89
C TYR A 70 -9.06 28.59 6.13
N HIS A 71 -9.03 28.35 4.81
CA HIS A 71 -7.79 28.41 4.00
C HIS A 71 -7.97 29.17 2.67
N ALA A 72 -8.97 30.07 2.57
CA ALA A 72 -9.30 30.88 1.39
C ALA A 72 -8.12 31.34 0.51
N PRO A 73 -7.09 32.04 1.04
CA PRO A 73 -6.06 32.63 0.19
C PRO A 73 -5.23 31.57 -0.54
N SER A 74 -5.00 30.42 0.10
CA SER A 74 -4.11 29.37 -0.38
C SER A 74 -4.83 28.22 -1.08
N TYR A 75 -6.14 28.07 -0.88
CA TYR A 75 -6.96 27.06 -1.52
C TYR A 75 -7.03 27.28 -3.04
N LEU A 76 -6.88 26.20 -3.82
CA LEU A 76 -6.97 26.23 -5.28
C LEU A 76 -8.18 25.45 -5.78
N SER A 77 -8.26 24.16 -5.46
CA SER A 77 -9.35 23.28 -5.88
C SER A 77 -9.32 21.98 -5.09
N HIS A 78 -10.28 21.10 -5.32
CA HIS A 78 -10.30 19.78 -4.72
C HIS A 78 -10.88 18.72 -5.65
N GLN A 79 -10.60 17.45 -5.36
CA GLN A 79 -11.09 16.28 -6.07
C GLN A 79 -11.55 15.24 -5.06
N VAL A 80 -12.85 14.97 -4.98
CA VAL A 80 -13.40 13.92 -4.13
C VAL A 80 -13.07 12.54 -4.69
N VAL A 81 -12.82 11.58 -3.80
CA VAL A 81 -12.57 10.18 -4.16
C VAL A 81 -13.90 9.43 -4.22
N TYR A 82 -14.13 8.72 -5.33
CA TYR A 82 -15.32 7.91 -5.51
C TYR A 82 -15.01 6.42 -5.35
N LYS A 83 -15.97 5.64 -4.84
CA LYS A 83 -15.83 4.20 -4.70
C LYS A 83 -15.98 3.50 -6.05
N VAL A 84 -14.85 3.16 -6.66
CA VAL A 84 -14.78 2.57 -8.01
C VAL A 84 -14.91 1.04 -7.98
N GLY A 85 -15.81 0.47 -7.17
CA GLY A 85 -15.85 -0.97 -6.90
C GLY A 85 -16.09 -1.86 -8.14
N LYS A 86 -17.14 -1.57 -8.92
CA LYS A 86 -17.44 -2.32 -10.17
C LYS A 86 -16.46 -1.97 -11.29
N LEU A 87 -16.14 -0.69 -11.43
CA LEU A 87 -15.26 -0.20 -12.50
C LEU A 87 -13.81 -0.70 -12.34
N GLN A 88 -13.29 -0.87 -11.12
CA GLN A 88 -11.97 -1.46 -10.91
C GLN A 88 -11.92 -2.92 -11.38
N LYS A 89 -13.00 -3.71 -11.18
CA LYS A 89 -13.08 -5.10 -11.69
C LYS A 89 -13.04 -5.14 -13.21
N ILE A 90 -13.73 -4.21 -13.87
CA ILE A 90 -13.74 -4.10 -15.33
C ILE A 90 -12.34 -3.72 -15.84
N VAL A 91 -11.72 -2.69 -15.27
CA VAL A 91 -10.38 -2.22 -15.67
C VAL A 91 -9.32 -3.29 -15.44
N THR A 92 -9.37 -4.00 -14.30
CA THR A 92 -8.43 -5.09 -14.00
C THR A 92 -8.65 -6.30 -14.90
N GLY A 93 -9.91 -6.62 -15.23
CA GLY A 93 -10.27 -7.63 -16.22
C GLY A 93 -9.69 -7.30 -17.60
N ALA A 94 -9.96 -6.09 -18.10
CA ALA A 94 -9.42 -5.60 -19.37
C ALA A 94 -7.87 -5.63 -19.39
N LYS A 95 -7.22 -5.20 -18.31
CA LYS A 95 -5.75 -5.24 -18.19
C LYS A 95 -5.20 -6.68 -18.17
N LYS A 96 -5.95 -7.66 -17.64
CA LYS A 96 -5.58 -9.09 -17.67
C LYS A 96 -5.71 -9.64 -19.10
N VAL A 97 -6.80 -9.34 -19.79
CA VAL A 97 -7.01 -9.74 -21.19
C VAL A 97 -5.95 -9.13 -22.10
N TYR A 98 -5.69 -7.83 -21.97
CA TYR A 98 -4.64 -7.14 -22.73
C TYR A 98 -3.25 -7.74 -22.49
N ARG A 99 -2.91 -8.09 -21.24
CA ARG A 99 -1.63 -8.77 -20.94
C ARG A 99 -1.54 -10.15 -21.59
N LYS A 100 -2.62 -10.94 -21.55
CA LYS A 100 -2.67 -12.23 -22.24
C LYS A 100 -2.52 -12.07 -23.75
N PHE A 101 -3.21 -11.09 -24.34
CA PHE A 101 -3.14 -10.78 -25.76
C PHE A 101 -1.74 -10.30 -26.18
N LYS A 102 -1.10 -9.42 -25.41
CA LYS A 102 0.27 -8.96 -25.66
C LYS A 102 1.29 -10.09 -25.55
N HIS A 103 1.13 -10.98 -24.57
CA HIS A 103 1.98 -12.16 -24.44
C HIS A 103 1.81 -13.06 -25.67
N PHE A 104 0.57 -13.34 -26.08
CA PHE A 104 0.27 -14.15 -27.26
C PHE A 104 0.88 -13.56 -28.55
N LYS A 105 0.72 -12.26 -28.80
CA LYS A 105 1.31 -11.57 -29.97
C LYS A 105 2.85 -11.53 -29.94
N GLY A 106 3.47 -11.64 -28.77
CA GLY A 106 4.92 -11.76 -28.62
C GLY A 106 5.45 -13.17 -28.86
N THR A 107 4.62 -14.20 -28.66
CA THR A 107 4.98 -15.62 -28.87
C THR A 107 4.62 -16.15 -30.26
N THR A 108 3.92 -15.37 -31.10
CA THR A 108 3.54 -15.75 -32.47
C THR A 108 4.68 -15.59 -33.51
N VAL A 109 5.94 -15.54 -33.08
CA VAL A 109 7.12 -15.62 -33.97
C VAL A 109 8.03 -16.77 -33.56
N ASP A 110 7.44 -17.91 -33.19
CA ASP A 110 8.13 -19.19 -33.32
C ASP A 110 7.13 -20.27 -33.71
N GLN A 111 7.20 -20.65 -34.99
CA GLN A 111 6.18 -21.42 -35.69
C GLN A 111 6.41 -22.92 -35.47
N THR A 112 6.38 -23.35 -34.20
CA THR A 112 6.54 -24.76 -33.80
C THR A 112 5.94 -25.02 -32.40
N CYS A 113 4.67 -24.70 -32.18
CA CYS A 113 4.02 -24.90 -30.88
C CYS A 113 3.56 -26.35 -30.65
N ARG A 114 4.31 -27.07 -29.79
CA ARG A 114 3.85 -28.29 -29.10
C ARG A 114 2.87 -27.89 -27.99
N SER A 115 1.74 -28.59 -27.86
CA SER A 115 0.70 -28.29 -26.86
C SER A 115 1.25 -28.46 -25.43
N VAL A 116 1.23 -27.38 -24.64
CA VAL A 116 1.61 -27.42 -23.22
C VAL A 116 0.36 -27.72 -22.40
N THR A 117 0.30 -28.93 -21.87
CA THR A 117 -0.76 -29.42 -21.00
C THR A 117 -0.49 -29.03 -19.55
N TYR A 118 -1.33 -28.18 -18.94
CA TYR A 118 -1.23 -27.87 -17.51
C TYR A 118 -2.04 -28.90 -16.71
N ARG A 119 -1.36 -29.68 -15.87
CA ARG A 119 -1.97 -30.67 -14.98
C ARG A 119 -2.33 -30.02 -13.65
N CYS A 120 -3.61 -30.06 -13.25
CA CYS A 120 -4.03 -29.58 -11.94
C CYS A 120 -3.56 -30.57 -10.85
N CYS A 121 -2.71 -30.11 -9.92
CA CYS A 121 -2.08 -30.96 -8.90
C CYS A 121 -3.07 -31.51 -7.85
N LEU A 122 -4.28 -30.94 -7.73
CA LEU A 122 -5.30 -31.34 -6.76
C LEU A 122 -6.40 -32.24 -7.32
N CYS A 123 -6.62 -32.26 -8.64
CA CYS A 123 -7.77 -32.97 -9.23
C CYS A 123 -7.41 -33.84 -10.44
N GLY A 124 -6.15 -33.87 -10.90
CA GLY A 124 -5.69 -34.77 -11.97
C GLY A 124 -6.26 -34.52 -13.37
N VAL A 125 -7.28 -33.69 -13.51
CA VAL A 125 -7.92 -33.37 -14.80
C VAL A 125 -7.02 -32.45 -15.62
N SER A 126 -6.71 -32.90 -16.83
CA SER A 126 -6.04 -32.14 -17.88
C SER A 126 -7.08 -31.29 -18.61
N SER A 127 -6.95 -29.96 -18.58
CA SER A 127 -7.75 -29.10 -19.45
C SER A 127 -7.00 -28.86 -20.75
N ASN A 128 -7.65 -29.18 -21.88
CA ASN A 128 -7.13 -28.86 -23.20
C ASN A 128 -7.01 -27.34 -23.35
N SER A 129 -5.88 -26.89 -23.89
CA SER A 129 -5.60 -25.49 -24.15
C SER A 129 -6.65 -24.89 -25.08
N PHE A 130 -7.10 -23.68 -24.72
CA PHE A 130 -8.05 -22.83 -25.44
C PHE A 130 -7.95 -22.96 -26.98
N GLN A 131 -9.04 -23.33 -27.65
CA GLN A 131 -9.15 -23.17 -29.10
C GLN A 131 -9.19 -21.67 -29.42
N LEU A 132 -8.29 -21.24 -30.31
CA LEU A 132 -8.34 -19.92 -30.91
C LEU A 132 -9.62 -19.87 -31.76
N LEU A 133 -10.58 -19.00 -31.42
CA LEU A 133 -11.68 -18.71 -32.33
C LEU A 133 -11.09 -18.06 -33.59
N PRO A 134 -11.36 -18.58 -34.80
CA PRO A 134 -10.96 -17.90 -36.02
C PRO A 134 -11.60 -16.51 -36.05
N THR A 135 -10.79 -15.51 -36.36
CA THR A 135 -11.24 -14.17 -36.70
C THR A 135 -11.97 -14.28 -38.04
N GLU A 136 -13.27 -14.48 -38.00
CA GLU A 136 -14.12 -14.06 -39.10
C GLU A 136 -14.56 -12.62 -38.82
N GLU A 137 -14.00 -11.74 -39.63
CA GLU A 137 -14.39 -10.35 -39.78
C GLU A 137 -15.85 -10.33 -40.24
N GLN A 138 -16.77 -10.23 -39.28
CA GLN A 138 -18.10 -9.73 -39.56
C GLN A 138 -18.29 -8.44 -38.80
N GLU A 139 -18.22 -7.35 -39.56
CA GLU A 139 -18.74 -6.03 -39.26
C GLU A 139 -20.13 -6.14 -38.63
N ARG A 140 -20.18 -6.19 -37.30
CA ARG A 140 -21.24 -5.54 -36.57
C ARG A 140 -20.57 -4.48 -35.73
N GLU A 141 -20.56 -3.27 -36.28
CA GLU A 141 -20.57 -2.05 -35.49
C GLU A 141 -21.70 -2.18 -34.45
N LYS A 142 -21.39 -2.76 -33.29
CA LYS A 142 -22.09 -2.38 -32.07
C LYS A 142 -21.58 -0.99 -31.78
N PRO A 143 -22.44 0.04 -31.81
CA PRO A 143 -21.99 1.41 -31.65
C PRO A 143 -21.20 1.44 -30.35
N CYS A 144 -19.95 1.92 -30.49
CA CYS A 144 -19.12 2.37 -29.40
C CYS A 144 -20.06 2.98 -28.36
N VAL A 145 -20.05 2.44 -27.13
CA VAL A 145 -20.89 2.92 -26.04
C VAL A 145 -20.62 4.42 -25.95
N LYS A 146 -21.50 5.19 -26.58
CA LYS A 146 -21.57 6.63 -26.50
C LYS A 146 -21.47 6.94 -25.03
N ASN A 147 -20.64 7.93 -24.70
CA ASN A 147 -20.58 8.63 -23.43
C ASN A 147 -21.99 8.81 -22.87
N SER A 148 -22.45 7.78 -22.17
CA SER A 148 -23.72 7.71 -21.51
C SER A 148 -23.28 7.84 -20.09
N ASN A 149 -23.49 9.04 -19.55
CA ASN A 149 -23.37 9.37 -18.14
C ASN A 149 -23.70 8.12 -17.33
N LEU A 150 -22.66 7.41 -16.88
CA LEU A 150 -22.82 6.30 -15.95
C LEU A 150 -23.17 6.98 -14.64
N ASN A 151 -24.46 7.26 -14.49
CA ASN A 151 -25.14 7.47 -13.22
C ASN A 151 -25.12 6.12 -12.47
N LEU A 152 -23.93 5.55 -12.28
CA LEU A 152 -23.68 4.68 -11.16
C LEU A 152 -23.86 5.58 -9.94
N PRO A 153 -24.59 5.16 -8.90
CA PRO A 153 -24.51 5.81 -7.60
C PRO A 153 -23.06 5.59 -7.11
N ALA A 154 -22.18 6.48 -7.54
CA ALA A 154 -20.79 6.47 -7.17
C ALA A 154 -20.78 6.87 -5.70
N GLU A 155 -20.73 5.87 -4.83
CA GLU A 155 -20.70 6.08 -3.40
C GLU A 155 -19.47 6.95 -3.08
N GLU A 156 -19.73 8.20 -2.73
CA GLU A 156 -18.70 9.17 -2.39
C GLU A 156 -17.95 8.65 -1.17
N CYS A 157 -16.62 8.62 -1.25
CA CYS A 157 -15.80 8.26 -0.11
C CYS A 157 -15.58 9.49 0.76
N ALA A 158 -15.43 9.28 2.07
CA ALA A 158 -15.03 10.33 3.01
C ALA A 158 -13.53 10.70 2.87
N ALA A 159 -13.05 10.84 1.64
CA ALA A 159 -11.69 11.20 1.29
C ALA A 159 -11.66 12.11 0.05
N ALA A 160 -10.78 13.11 0.05
CA ALA A 160 -10.60 14.06 -1.04
C ALA A 160 -9.13 14.46 -1.17
N PHE A 161 -8.72 14.83 -2.38
CA PHE A 161 -7.47 15.54 -2.63
C PHE A 161 -7.74 17.02 -2.68
N VAL A 162 -6.99 17.81 -1.93
CA VAL A 162 -7.09 19.27 -1.93
C VAL A 162 -5.80 19.84 -2.47
N PHE A 163 -5.93 20.71 -3.46
CA PHE A 163 -4.83 21.38 -4.13
C PHE A 163 -4.68 22.79 -3.56
N PHE A 164 -3.44 23.18 -3.29
CA PHE A 164 -3.08 24.49 -2.79
C PHE A 164 -2.21 25.24 -3.79
N LYS A 165 -2.31 26.57 -3.78
CA LYS A 165 -1.47 27.47 -4.60
C LYS A 165 0.00 27.41 -4.21
N THR A 166 0.31 27.18 -2.93
CA THR A 166 1.67 27.17 -2.39
C THR A 166 2.02 25.84 -1.70
N ARG A 167 3.28 25.42 -1.81
CA ARG A 167 3.79 24.22 -1.10
C ARG A 167 3.74 24.40 0.41
N TYR A 168 4.01 25.61 0.87
CA TYR A 168 3.98 25.95 2.28
C TYR A 168 2.59 25.72 2.88
N ALA A 169 1.53 26.20 2.21
CA ALA A 169 0.16 25.98 2.67
C ALA A 169 -0.20 24.49 2.75
N ALA A 170 0.12 23.71 1.69
CA ALA A 170 -0.11 22.27 1.69
C ALA A 170 0.63 21.58 2.86
N LEU A 171 1.87 21.99 3.14
CA LEU A 171 2.67 21.45 4.23
C LEU A 171 2.06 21.79 5.60
N ILE A 172 1.71 23.06 5.84
CA ILE A 172 1.07 23.48 7.10
C ILE A 172 -0.24 22.74 7.33
N VAL A 173 -1.13 22.71 6.32
CA VAL A 173 -2.42 22.00 6.41
C VAL A 173 -2.24 20.52 6.72
N SER A 174 -1.20 19.88 6.17
CA SER A 174 -0.90 18.47 6.43
C SER A 174 -0.32 18.16 7.81
N LYS A 175 0.13 19.19 8.55
CA LYS A 175 0.77 19.05 9.86
C LYS A 175 -0.12 19.50 11.01
N ILE A 176 -1.00 20.46 10.78
CA ILE A 176 -1.92 20.96 11.81
C ILE A 176 -3.14 20.05 11.96
N LEU A 177 -3.63 19.95 13.19
CA LEU A 177 -4.91 19.31 13.47
C LEU A 177 -6.04 20.28 13.12
N GLN A 178 -6.94 19.86 12.23
CA GLN A 178 -8.00 20.72 11.69
C GLN A 178 -9.21 20.87 12.63
N THR A 179 -9.44 19.90 13.52
CA THR A 179 -10.61 19.89 14.43
C THR A 179 -10.26 19.17 15.72
N SER A 180 -11.01 19.47 16.80
CA SER A 180 -10.79 18.87 18.13
C SER A 180 -10.85 17.32 18.10
N ASN A 181 -11.64 16.74 17.19
CA ASN A 181 -11.68 15.29 17.02
C ASN A 181 -10.59 14.80 16.04
N PRO A 182 -9.57 14.04 16.49
CA PRO A 182 -8.46 13.60 15.65
C PRO A 182 -8.82 12.56 14.58
N MET A 183 -10.07 12.05 14.56
CA MET A 183 -10.55 11.14 13.53
C MET A 183 -11.35 11.82 12.41
N LYS A 184 -11.58 13.13 12.51
CA LYS A 184 -12.27 13.93 11.49
C LYS A 184 -11.27 14.86 10.80
N TRP A 185 -11.49 15.14 9.51
CA TRP A 185 -10.64 16.07 8.74
C TRP A 185 -9.14 15.77 8.85
N VAL A 186 -8.78 14.49 8.78
CA VAL A 186 -7.38 14.05 8.86
C VAL A 186 -6.68 14.40 7.57
N THR A 187 -5.71 15.29 7.67
CA THR A 187 -4.91 15.77 6.54
C THR A 187 -3.53 15.12 6.57
N SER A 188 -3.04 14.69 5.41
CA SER A 188 -1.66 14.27 5.22
C SER A 188 -1.18 14.70 3.84
N LEU A 189 0.13 14.87 3.66
CA LEU A 189 0.65 15.16 2.32
C LEU A 189 0.29 14.01 1.37
N ALA A 190 -0.19 14.32 0.17
CA ALA A 190 -0.57 13.29 -0.77
C ALA A 190 0.70 12.58 -1.29
N PRO A 191 0.75 11.24 -1.30
CA PRO A 191 1.83 10.51 -1.92
C PRO A 191 1.81 10.72 -3.44
N GLU A 192 2.88 10.32 -4.11
CA GLU A 192 2.87 10.30 -5.57
C GLU A 192 1.76 9.37 -6.09
N PRO A 193 1.11 9.70 -7.23
CA PRO A 193 0.00 8.90 -7.75
C PRO A 193 0.33 7.42 -7.98
N LYS A 194 1.61 7.11 -8.23
CA LYS A 194 2.11 5.74 -8.44
C LYS A 194 2.28 4.96 -7.14
N ASP A 195 2.64 5.63 -6.05
CA ASP A 195 2.84 5.04 -4.73
C ASP A 195 1.54 4.91 -3.94
N MET A 196 0.46 5.48 -4.48
CA MET A 196 -0.83 5.49 -3.81
C MET A 196 -1.58 4.18 -3.99
N TYR A 197 -1.89 3.54 -2.86
CA TYR A 197 -2.74 2.36 -2.84
C TYR A 197 -4.22 2.76 -2.83
N TRP A 198 -4.80 2.91 -4.02
CA TRP A 198 -6.16 3.41 -4.26
C TRP A 198 -7.25 2.64 -3.50
N SER A 199 -7.09 1.32 -3.36
CA SER A 199 -8.02 0.48 -2.60
C SER A 199 -8.02 0.75 -1.08
N ASN A 200 -7.11 1.57 -0.56
CA ASN A 200 -7.14 2.01 0.85
C ASN A 200 -7.78 3.39 1.04
N LEU A 201 -8.11 4.11 -0.03
CA LEU A 201 -8.75 5.42 0.07
C LEU A 201 -10.26 5.32 0.35
N TRP A 202 -10.92 4.26 -0.12
CA TRP A 202 -12.36 4.06 0.08
C TRP A 202 -12.73 3.58 1.49
N LEU A 203 -11.73 3.20 2.31
CA LEU A 203 -11.97 2.61 3.62
C LEU A 203 -12.27 3.73 4.63
N PRO A 204 -13.32 3.58 5.47
CA PRO A 204 -13.60 4.56 6.50
C PRO A 204 -12.45 4.63 7.50
N TYR A 205 -12.06 5.84 7.89
CA TYR A 205 -10.85 6.08 8.68
C TYR A 205 -10.86 5.33 10.03
N LYS A 206 -12.03 5.19 10.66
CA LYS A 206 -12.21 4.41 11.89
C LYS A 206 -11.82 2.94 11.73
N GLN A 207 -12.14 2.32 10.59
CA GLN A 207 -11.82 0.92 10.34
C GLN A 207 -10.31 0.70 10.13
N LEU A 208 -9.58 1.71 9.66
CA LEU A 208 -8.12 1.64 9.53
C LEU A 208 -7.44 1.50 10.88
N TRP A 209 -7.92 2.24 11.89
CA TRP A 209 -7.43 2.13 13.26
C TRP A 209 -7.68 0.75 13.87
N ILE A 210 -8.88 0.21 13.69
CA ILE A 210 -9.22 -1.14 14.17
C ILE A 210 -8.32 -2.19 13.50
N ARG A 211 -8.14 -2.10 12.18
CA ARG A 211 -7.25 -3.01 11.45
C ARG A 211 -5.80 -2.89 11.92
N ARG A 212 -5.32 -1.67 12.18
CA ARG A 212 -3.96 -1.44 12.69
C ARG A 212 -3.76 -2.12 14.05
N ILE A 213 -4.72 -1.99 14.96
CA ILE A 213 -4.69 -2.66 16.27
C ILE A 213 -4.75 -4.18 16.10
N ALA A 214 -5.63 -4.69 15.24
CA ALA A 214 -5.75 -6.12 14.96
C ALA A 214 -4.46 -6.72 14.37
N THR A 215 -3.82 -6.02 13.43
CA THR A 215 -2.52 -6.44 12.87
C THR A 215 -1.42 -6.42 13.91
N LEU A 216 -1.38 -5.41 14.78
CA LEU A 216 -0.42 -5.35 15.88
C LEU A 216 -0.63 -6.51 16.86
N LEU A 217 -1.86 -6.77 17.27
CA LEU A 217 -2.19 -7.91 18.13
C LEU A 217 -1.83 -9.25 17.47
N GLY A 218 -2.15 -9.42 16.19
CA GLY A 218 -1.76 -10.59 15.41
C GLY A 218 -0.25 -10.78 15.34
N SER A 219 0.53 -9.69 15.19
CA SER A 219 2.00 -9.75 15.20
C SER A 219 2.57 -10.18 16.55
N ILE A 220 1.95 -9.76 17.65
CA ILE A 220 2.34 -10.18 19.01
C ILE A 220 2.05 -11.67 19.21
N VAL A 221 0.87 -12.14 18.82
CA VAL A 221 0.54 -13.58 18.88
C VAL A 221 1.49 -14.40 18.01
N PHE A 222 1.77 -13.92 16.80
CA PHE A 222 2.73 -14.56 15.89
C PHE A 222 4.13 -14.64 16.52
N MET A 223 4.59 -13.59 17.21
CA MET A 223 5.86 -13.60 17.94
C MET A 223 5.91 -14.73 18.98
N PHE A 224 4.83 -14.94 19.76
CA PHE A 224 4.77 -16.05 20.73
C PHE A 224 4.75 -17.43 20.07
N ILE A 225 3.98 -17.61 19.00
CA ILE A 225 3.97 -18.87 18.23
C ILE A 225 5.37 -19.17 17.68
N PHE A 226 6.09 -18.14 17.24
CA PHE A 226 7.44 -18.28 16.70
C PHE A 226 8.49 -18.65 17.76
N LEU A 227 8.19 -18.54 19.06
CA LEU A 227 9.07 -19.07 20.11
C LEU A 227 9.18 -20.60 20.05
N VAL A 228 8.14 -21.31 19.61
CA VAL A 228 8.16 -22.79 19.53
C VAL A 228 9.24 -23.30 18.57
N PRO A 229 9.29 -22.90 17.29
CA PRO A 229 10.36 -23.35 16.40
C PRO A 229 11.74 -22.85 16.83
N VAL A 230 11.85 -21.62 17.37
CA VAL A 230 13.13 -21.08 17.85
C VAL A 230 13.68 -21.90 19.02
N THR A 231 12.85 -22.18 20.02
CA THR A 231 13.24 -23.00 21.18
C THR A 231 13.51 -24.45 20.79
N PHE A 232 12.78 -25.00 19.81
CA PHE A 232 13.06 -26.33 19.26
C PHE A 232 14.45 -26.38 18.60
N ILE A 233 14.75 -25.46 17.68
CA ILE A 233 16.05 -25.39 17.01
C ILE A 233 17.17 -25.15 18.03
N GLN A 234 16.97 -24.23 18.96
CA GLN A 234 17.95 -23.94 20.01
C GLN A 234 18.17 -25.17 20.92
N GLY A 235 17.11 -25.91 21.23
CA GLY A 235 17.17 -27.18 21.95
C GLY A 235 17.99 -28.24 21.21
N LEU A 236 17.87 -28.32 19.88
CA LEU A 236 18.71 -29.21 19.07
C LEU A 236 20.20 -28.79 19.09
N THR A 237 20.51 -27.50 19.11
CA THR A 237 21.91 -27.02 19.14
C THR A 237 22.61 -27.23 20.49
N GLN A 238 21.88 -27.31 21.60
CA GLN A 238 22.41 -27.48 22.96
C GLN A 238 21.98 -28.81 23.58
N LEU A 239 22.05 -29.89 22.79
CA LEU A 239 21.56 -31.21 23.17
C LEU A 239 22.23 -31.74 24.44
N GLU A 240 23.53 -31.50 24.64
CA GLU A 240 24.29 -31.96 25.81
C GLU A 240 23.77 -31.34 27.13
N GLN A 241 23.45 -30.05 27.11
CA GLN A 241 22.86 -29.34 28.26
C GLN A 241 21.42 -29.80 28.51
N LEU A 242 20.67 -30.11 27.45
CA LEU A 242 19.30 -30.63 27.55
C LEU A 242 19.28 -32.07 28.09
N GLN A 243 20.22 -32.91 27.67
CA GLN A 243 20.42 -34.30 28.11
C GLN A 243 20.83 -34.38 29.59
N GLN A 244 21.53 -33.37 30.11
CA GLN A 244 21.83 -33.25 31.54
C GLN A 244 20.59 -32.88 32.37
N ARG A 245 19.71 -32.00 31.86
CA ARG A 245 18.48 -31.61 32.58
C ARG A 245 17.31 -32.58 32.42
N LEU A 246 17.22 -33.29 31.31
CA LEU A 246 16.12 -34.20 30.98
C LEU A 246 16.67 -35.61 30.73
N PRO A 247 16.77 -36.47 31.76
CA PRO A 247 17.39 -37.79 31.64
C PRO A 247 16.66 -38.74 30.67
N PHE A 248 15.39 -38.46 30.32
CA PHE A 248 14.63 -39.24 29.34
C PHE A 248 15.18 -39.13 27.90
N LEU A 249 15.91 -38.06 27.57
CA LEU A 249 16.51 -37.88 26.24
C LEU A 249 17.75 -38.76 26.03
N LYS A 250 18.38 -39.27 27.11
CA LYS A 250 19.55 -40.17 27.01
C LYS A 250 19.22 -41.49 26.30
N GLY A 251 17.97 -41.95 26.35
CA GLY A 251 17.55 -43.21 25.73
C GLY A 251 17.18 -43.10 24.25
N LEU A 252 16.84 -41.88 23.77
CA LEU A 252 16.41 -41.63 22.38
C LEU A 252 17.57 -41.35 21.42
N LEU A 253 18.76 -41.08 21.93
CA LEU A 253 19.95 -40.64 21.18
C LEU A 253 21.11 -41.65 21.17
N LYS A 254 20.80 -42.93 21.42
CA LYS A 254 21.77 -44.03 21.31
C LYS A 254 21.66 -44.72 19.97
#